data_AF-A0A564YVD5-F1
#
_entry.id   AF-A0A564YVD5-F1
#
_cell.length_a   1.000
_cell.length_b   1.000
_cell.length_c   1.000
_cell.angle_alpha   90.00
_cell.angle_beta   90.00
_cell.angle_gamma   90.00
#
_symmetry.space_group_name_H-M   'P 1'
#
loop_
_entity.id
_entity.type
_entity.pdbx_description
1 polymer ?
#
loop_
_entity_poly.entity_id
_entity_poly.type
_entity_poly.pdbx_seq_one_letter_code
_entity_poly.pdbx_strand_id
1 'polypeptide(L)'
;MSEPTEVLYLDPTKNQDLNCSIGAYALEYEPTIPTKFMAGTEQGMIISCNRKGKTAAEKVAAIFPGHKGPVYALQRNPFFPKFFLSVGDWSARIWAEDMRDDPIMWTPYHESGVTDGRWSPVRPGLFFMTRLNGYLELWDFVFKHQEPTLKFKVSNDSLHCVRVNEGGFLVAVGSKPGVTTILELSAGFTAPSKNEKATVGAMLEREWHREKILETRAKELRVKAKKKALAESGPMELEDDQKTFEASGNVEKSGPEGKEKTGEEGEYNIPEEQLSPNELLKKIEKEFFEQIEEEKHRREEENDARNQRLESLNGGGNELEEEEEEKEKEEEGETEKDEDHNQVSVNESEEETIENSEEAEDDQS
;
A
#
# COMPACT_ATOMS: atom_id res chain seq x y z
N MET A 1 -29.65 7.89 -29.80
CA MET A 1 -29.29 8.64 -28.58
C MET A 1 -27.81 8.96 -28.69
N SER A 2 -27.44 10.18 -29.13
CA SER A 2 -26.03 10.58 -29.32
C SER A 2 -25.53 11.57 -28.27
N GLU A 3 -26.42 12.06 -27.40
CA GLU A 3 -26.08 13.03 -26.37
C GLU A 3 -26.02 12.37 -24.98
N PRO A 4 -25.05 12.76 -24.13
CA PRO A 4 -24.93 12.21 -22.79
C PRO A 4 -26.17 12.58 -21.96
N THR A 5 -26.75 11.59 -21.27
CA THR A 5 -27.91 11.80 -20.40
C THR A 5 -27.56 12.62 -19.15
N GLU A 6 -26.28 12.59 -18.74
CA GLU A 6 -25.77 13.28 -17.56
C GLU A 6 -24.29 13.62 -17.76
N VAL A 7 -23.86 14.75 -17.22
CA VAL A 7 -22.46 15.17 -17.19
C VAL A 7 -22.06 15.45 -15.74
N LEU A 8 -20.92 14.91 -15.33
CA LEU A 8 -20.28 15.15 -14.04
C LEU A 8 -18.83 15.53 -14.31
N TYR A 9 -18.41 16.68 -13.80
CA TYR A 9 -17.03 17.13 -13.92
C TYR A 9 -16.21 16.59 -12.74
N LEU A 10 -15.07 15.98 -13.04
CA LEU A 10 -14.09 15.53 -12.05
C LEU A 10 -13.27 16.72 -11.58
N ASP A 11 -13.92 17.61 -10.84
CA ASP A 11 -13.39 18.88 -10.36
C ASP A 11 -13.01 18.77 -8.86
N PRO A 12 -11.70 18.79 -8.53
CA PRO A 12 -11.24 18.72 -7.15
C PRO A 12 -11.69 19.91 -6.28
N THR A 13 -12.03 21.05 -6.88
CA THR A 13 -12.55 22.21 -6.14
C THR A 13 -14.00 22.03 -5.70
N LYS A 14 -14.66 20.96 -6.18
CA LYS A 14 -16.04 20.57 -5.86
C LYS A 14 -17.09 21.61 -6.29
N ASN A 15 -16.79 22.40 -7.32
CA ASN A 15 -17.69 23.43 -7.86
C ASN A 15 -18.35 23.00 -9.18
N GLN A 16 -17.99 21.84 -9.73
CA GLN A 16 -18.41 21.38 -11.05
C GLN A 16 -18.00 22.38 -12.16
N ASP A 17 -16.82 22.98 -12.02
CA ASP A 17 -16.24 23.83 -13.06
C ASP A 17 -15.47 22.97 -14.08
N LEU A 18 -15.82 23.12 -15.36
CA LEU A 18 -15.14 22.46 -16.46
C LEU A 18 -13.65 22.86 -16.53
N ASN A 19 -13.31 24.11 -16.22
CA ASN A 19 -11.92 24.60 -16.28
C ASN A 19 -11.04 23.98 -15.19
N CYS A 20 -11.64 23.51 -14.10
CA CYS A 20 -10.95 22.81 -13.02
C CYS A 20 -11.10 21.27 -13.13
N SER A 21 -11.77 20.78 -14.18
CA SER A 21 -11.99 19.36 -14.38
C SER A 21 -10.71 18.65 -14.82
N ILE A 22 -10.58 17.40 -14.37
CA ILE A 22 -9.40 16.58 -14.61
C ILE A 22 -9.79 15.31 -15.38
N GLY A 23 -8.92 14.88 -16.29
CA GLY A 23 -9.08 13.63 -17.03
C GLY A 23 -9.02 12.39 -16.13
N ALA A 24 -9.82 11.36 -16.46
CA ALA A 24 -9.79 10.06 -15.80
C ALA A 24 -9.09 9.00 -16.65
N TYR A 25 -8.25 8.18 -16.02
CA TYR A 25 -7.65 6.98 -16.60
C TYR A 25 -8.38 5.70 -16.19
N ALA A 26 -8.84 5.64 -14.94
CA ALA A 26 -9.45 4.44 -14.36
C ALA A 26 -10.77 4.77 -13.68
N LEU A 27 -11.72 3.84 -13.76
CA LEU A 27 -13.00 3.92 -13.05
C LEU A 27 -13.23 2.63 -12.28
N GLU A 28 -13.78 2.76 -11.07
CA GLU A 28 -14.18 1.62 -10.24
C GLU A 28 -15.51 1.89 -9.55
N TYR A 29 -16.53 1.12 -9.94
CA TYR A 29 -17.88 1.25 -9.40
C TYR A 29 -18.02 0.51 -8.07
N GLU A 30 -18.88 1.02 -7.19
CA GLU A 30 -19.29 0.26 -6.03
C GLU A 30 -20.32 -0.79 -6.49
N PRO A 31 -20.08 -2.10 -6.27
CA PRO A 31 -20.94 -3.15 -6.82
C PRO A 31 -22.41 -3.08 -6.38
N THR A 32 -22.70 -2.61 -5.16
CA THR A 32 -24.08 -2.59 -4.62
C THR A 32 -24.84 -1.29 -4.90
N ILE A 33 -24.12 -0.20 -5.17
CA ILE A 33 -24.61 1.16 -5.38
C ILE A 33 -23.93 1.70 -6.64
N PRO A 34 -24.43 1.37 -7.85
CA PRO A 34 -23.81 1.76 -9.13
C PRO A 34 -23.75 3.27 -9.39
N THR A 35 -24.39 4.08 -8.54
CA THR A 35 -24.31 5.54 -8.61
C THR A 35 -23.08 6.10 -7.89
N LYS A 36 -22.44 5.30 -7.04
CA LYS A 36 -21.18 5.62 -6.36
C LYS A 36 -20.04 4.93 -7.10
N PHE A 37 -19.02 5.69 -7.46
CA PHE A 37 -17.84 5.18 -8.15
C PHE A 37 -16.62 6.01 -7.79
N MET A 38 -15.44 5.51 -8.12
CA MET A 38 -14.18 6.23 -7.97
C MET A 38 -13.54 6.42 -9.34
N ALA A 39 -12.87 7.55 -9.53
CA ALA A 39 -12.13 7.87 -10.74
C ALA A 39 -10.67 8.15 -10.40
N GLY A 40 -9.76 7.41 -11.02
CA GLY A 40 -8.32 7.64 -10.96
C GLY A 40 -7.95 8.66 -12.03
N THR A 41 -7.29 9.74 -11.63
CA THR A 41 -7.03 10.89 -12.50
C THR A 41 -5.61 10.92 -13.05
N GLU A 42 -5.39 11.73 -14.10
CA GLU A 42 -4.06 11.93 -14.68
C GLU A 42 -3.06 12.62 -13.72
N GLN A 43 -3.56 13.40 -12.76
CA GLN A 43 -2.77 14.16 -11.78
C GLN A 43 -2.54 13.40 -10.46
N GLY A 44 -2.84 12.10 -10.41
CA GLY A 44 -2.53 11.26 -9.24
C GLY A 44 -3.50 11.38 -8.07
N MET A 45 -4.64 12.04 -8.28
CA MET A 45 -5.75 12.03 -7.34
C MET A 45 -6.74 10.93 -7.67
N ILE A 46 -7.37 10.38 -6.64
CA ILE A 46 -8.52 9.49 -6.79
C ILE A 46 -9.74 10.26 -6.31
N ILE A 47 -10.78 10.35 -7.13
CA ILE A 47 -11.98 11.13 -6.84
C ILE A 47 -13.16 10.18 -6.67
N SER A 48 -13.72 10.13 -5.47
CA SER A 48 -14.96 9.42 -5.19
C SER A 48 -16.14 10.29 -5.58
N CYS A 49 -16.98 9.74 -6.46
CA CYS A 49 -18.10 10.41 -7.08
C CYS A 49 -19.43 9.75 -6.71
N ASN A 50 -20.49 10.56 -6.63
CA ASN A 50 -21.86 10.08 -6.49
C ASN A 50 -22.79 10.78 -7.48
N ARG A 51 -23.25 10.06 -8.50
CA ARG A 51 -24.15 10.60 -9.54
C ARG A 51 -25.45 11.17 -8.98
N LYS A 52 -25.96 10.60 -7.89
CA LYS A 52 -27.20 11.06 -7.24
C LYS A 52 -26.99 12.23 -6.26
N GLY A 53 -25.77 12.77 -6.16
CA GLY A 53 -25.50 13.96 -5.36
C GLY A 53 -26.30 15.16 -5.85
N LYS A 54 -26.98 15.87 -4.94
CA LYS A 54 -27.80 17.04 -5.26
C LYS A 54 -26.95 18.30 -5.40
N THR A 55 -25.88 18.39 -4.60
CA THR A 55 -24.92 19.50 -4.64
C THR A 55 -23.64 19.11 -5.37
N ALA A 56 -22.88 20.10 -5.84
CA ALA A 56 -21.58 19.88 -6.47
C ALA A 56 -20.60 19.13 -5.53
N ALA A 57 -20.62 19.47 -4.24
CA ALA A 57 -19.82 18.82 -3.21
C ALA A 57 -20.28 17.38 -2.88
N GLU A 58 -21.57 17.06 -3.02
CA GLU A 58 -22.06 15.68 -2.90
C GLU A 58 -21.71 14.83 -4.11
N LYS A 59 -21.69 15.42 -5.31
CA LYS A 59 -21.25 14.74 -6.53
C LYS A 59 -19.77 14.34 -6.47
N VAL A 60 -18.93 15.18 -5.85
CA VAL A 60 -17.51 14.92 -5.57
C VAL A 60 -17.31 14.63 -4.08
N ALA A 61 -17.70 13.42 -3.67
CA ALA A 61 -17.81 13.03 -2.26
C ALA A 61 -16.48 13.07 -1.51
N ALA A 62 -15.41 12.51 -2.08
CA ALA A 62 -14.09 12.47 -1.47
C ALA A 62 -12.97 12.58 -2.52
N ILE A 63 -11.81 13.05 -2.08
CA ILE A 63 -10.60 13.15 -2.89
C ILE A 63 -9.49 12.50 -2.07
N PHE A 64 -8.75 11.58 -2.68
CA PHE A 64 -7.61 10.91 -2.09
C PHE A 64 -6.36 11.34 -2.85
N PRO A 65 -5.59 12.32 -2.31
CA PRO A 65 -4.30 12.69 -2.86
C PRO A 65 -3.27 11.62 -2.46
N GLY A 66 -2.40 11.22 -3.37
CA GLY A 66 -1.30 10.36 -2.97
C GLY A 66 -0.34 9.99 -4.08
N HIS A 67 -0.87 9.63 -5.25
CA HIS A 67 0.00 9.32 -6.38
C HIS A 67 0.65 10.59 -6.91
N LYS A 68 1.90 10.45 -7.35
CA LYS A 68 2.68 11.55 -7.94
C LYS A 68 2.43 11.71 -9.44
N GLY A 69 1.77 10.73 -10.05
CA GLY A 69 1.45 10.69 -11.47
C GLY A 69 0.12 9.97 -11.71
N PRO A 70 -0.21 9.67 -12.98
CA PRO A 70 -1.50 9.10 -13.34
C PRO A 70 -1.84 7.82 -12.59
N VAL A 71 -3.11 7.68 -12.21
CA VAL A 71 -3.65 6.45 -11.61
C VAL A 71 -4.23 5.56 -12.71
N TYR A 72 -3.47 4.55 -13.11
CA TYR A 72 -3.81 3.67 -14.24
C TYR A 72 -4.81 2.57 -13.90
N ALA A 73 -4.86 2.14 -12.64
CA ALA A 73 -5.83 1.13 -12.20
C ALA A 73 -6.41 1.46 -10.82
N LEU A 74 -7.68 1.12 -10.68
CA LEU A 74 -8.43 1.10 -9.43
C LEU A 74 -9.21 -0.19 -9.34
N GLN A 75 -9.27 -0.78 -8.15
CA GLN A 75 -10.14 -1.92 -7.87
C GLN A 75 -10.44 -2.05 -6.38
N ARG A 76 -11.71 -2.22 -6.02
CA ARG A 76 -12.07 -2.59 -4.65
C ARG A 76 -11.61 -4.01 -4.35
N ASN A 77 -11.22 -4.28 -3.10
CA ASN A 77 -10.92 -5.64 -2.68
C ASN A 77 -12.22 -6.47 -2.75
N PRO A 78 -12.25 -7.61 -3.47
CA PRO A 78 -13.46 -8.42 -3.64
C PRO A 78 -14.05 -8.96 -2.34
N PHE A 79 -13.21 -9.12 -1.31
CA PHE A 79 -13.61 -9.66 -0.01
C PHE A 79 -13.89 -8.58 1.02
N PHE A 80 -13.26 -7.41 0.88
CA PHE A 80 -13.39 -6.28 1.80
C PHE A 80 -13.60 -4.96 1.04
N PRO A 81 -14.83 -4.68 0.55
CA PRO A 81 -15.09 -3.52 -0.31
C PRO A 81 -14.79 -2.14 0.31
N LYS A 82 -14.62 -2.06 1.63
CA LYS A 82 -14.13 -0.87 2.35
C LYS A 82 -12.71 -0.48 1.90
N PHE A 83 -11.91 -1.44 1.46
CA PHE A 83 -10.54 -1.24 1.03
C PHE A 83 -10.41 -1.36 -0.48
N PHE A 84 -9.55 -0.55 -1.07
CA PHE A 84 -9.33 -0.55 -2.52
C PHE A 84 -7.85 -0.39 -2.86
N LEU A 85 -7.48 -0.97 -4.00
CA LEU A 85 -6.17 -0.87 -4.62
C LEU A 85 -6.19 0.27 -5.63
N SER A 86 -5.11 1.03 -5.64
CA SER A 86 -4.75 1.90 -6.76
C SER A 86 -3.35 1.56 -7.25
N VAL A 87 -3.16 1.63 -8.57
CA VAL A 87 -1.87 1.45 -9.22
C VAL A 87 -1.64 2.64 -10.12
N GLY A 88 -0.52 3.31 -9.91
CA GLY A 88 -0.14 4.53 -10.61
C GLY A 88 1.33 4.84 -10.33
N ASP A 89 1.88 5.84 -11.01
CA ASP A 89 3.28 6.23 -10.84
C ASP A 89 4.29 5.04 -10.91
N TRP A 90 4.92 4.72 -9.78
CA TRP A 90 5.84 3.61 -9.56
C TRP A 90 5.44 2.81 -8.32
N SER A 91 4.16 2.83 -7.91
CA SER A 91 3.70 2.17 -6.68
C SER A 91 2.27 1.63 -6.80
N ALA A 92 2.01 0.57 -6.05
CA ALA A 92 0.66 0.14 -5.71
C ALA A 92 0.33 0.60 -4.29
N ARG A 93 -0.90 1.07 -4.07
CA ARG A 93 -1.37 1.58 -2.78
C ARG A 93 -2.70 0.98 -2.40
N ILE A 94 -2.86 0.67 -1.13
CA ILE A 94 -4.08 0.15 -0.54
C ILE A 94 -4.65 1.23 0.36
N TRP A 95 -5.90 1.59 0.10
CA TRP A 95 -6.62 2.65 0.77
C TRP A 95 -7.81 2.08 1.53
N ALA A 96 -8.28 2.82 2.53
CA ALA A 96 -9.61 2.63 3.09
C ALA A 96 -10.51 3.79 2.62
N GLU A 97 -11.76 3.51 2.23
CA GLU A 97 -12.67 4.55 1.72
C GLU A 97 -12.92 5.71 2.69
N ASP A 98 -12.76 5.48 3.99
CA ASP A 98 -12.93 6.49 5.04
C ASP A 98 -11.63 7.21 5.43
N MET A 99 -10.47 6.75 4.94
CA MET A 99 -9.15 7.39 5.14
C MET A 99 -8.75 8.15 3.89
N ARG A 100 -8.86 9.48 3.95
CA ARG A 100 -8.76 10.35 2.75
C ARG A 100 -7.37 10.88 2.50
N ASP A 101 -6.64 11.17 3.57
CA ASP A 101 -5.39 11.92 3.48
C ASP A 101 -4.22 11.02 3.05
N ASP A 102 -4.20 9.75 3.50
CA ASP A 102 -3.10 8.81 3.28
C ASP A 102 -3.60 7.36 3.04
N PRO A 103 -2.85 6.56 2.25
CA PRO A 103 -3.09 5.13 2.11
C PRO A 103 -2.70 4.37 3.39
N ILE A 104 -3.32 3.23 3.63
CA ILE A 104 -3.02 2.41 4.82
C ILE A 104 -1.79 1.51 4.62
N MET A 105 -1.52 1.11 3.37
CA MET A 105 -0.37 0.31 2.97
C MET A 105 0.04 0.66 1.53
N TRP A 106 1.30 0.46 1.17
CA TRP A 106 1.81 0.68 -0.18
C TRP A 106 3.03 -0.19 -0.45
N THR A 107 3.30 -0.46 -1.73
CA THR A 107 4.56 -1.09 -2.15
C THR A 107 5.68 -0.06 -2.22
N PRO A 108 6.95 -0.46 -2.06
CA PRO A 108 8.08 0.42 -2.36
C PRO A 108 8.04 0.94 -3.79
N TYR A 109 8.79 2.01 -4.04
CA TYR A 109 8.92 2.56 -5.39
C TYR A 109 9.70 1.62 -6.31
N HIS A 110 9.12 1.43 -7.47
CA HIS A 110 9.60 0.52 -8.50
C HIS A 110 10.53 1.24 -9.49
N GLU A 111 11.64 0.61 -9.90
CA GLU A 111 12.57 1.20 -10.90
C GLU A 111 11.91 1.57 -12.25
N SER A 112 11.09 0.66 -12.78
CA SER A 112 10.22 0.84 -13.93
C SER A 112 8.77 1.10 -13.51
N GLY A 113 8.09 1.98 -14.24
CA GLY A 113 6.71 2.40 -13.96
C GLY A 113 5.72 1.24 -13.98
N VAL A 114 4.71 1.35 -13.13
CA VAL A 114 3.61 0.39 -13.00
C VAL A 114 2.47 0.79 -13.94
N THR A 115 1.70 -0.18 -14.43
CA THR A 115 0.79 0.03 -15.58
C THR A 115 -0.63 -0.45 -15.37
N ASP A 116 -0.83 -1.54 -14.65
CA ASP A 116 -2.14 -2.05 -14.26
C ASP A 116 -1.96 -2.89 -12.99
N GLY A 117 -3.05 -3.15 -12.28
CA GLY A 117 -3.05 -4.10 -11.19
C GLY A 117 -4.46 -4.51 -10.78
N ARG A 118 -4.56 -5.74 -10.28
CA ARG A 118 -5.82 -6.38 -9.92
C ARG A 118 -5.69 -7.24 -8.68
N TRP A 119 -6.70 -7.21 -7.83
CA TRP A 119 -6.89 -8.20 -6.77
C TRP A 119 -7.12 -9.59 -7.35
N SER A 120 -6.65 -10.60 -6.63
CA SER A 120 -7.12 -11.96 -6.85
C SER A 120 -8.60 -12.08 -6.45
N PRO A 121 -9.45 -12.72 -7.28
CA PRO A 121 -10.84 -12.97 -6.94
C PRO A 121 -10.99 -14.12 -5.93
N VAL A 122 -9.95 -14.93 -5.70
CA VAL A 122 -10.00 -16.13 -4.86
C VAL A 122 -9.14 -16.04 -3.60
N ARG A 123 -8.12 -15.17 -3.57
CA ARG A 123 -7.25 -14.95 -2.41
C ARG A 123 -7.31 -13.49 -1.95
N PRO A 124 -7.77 -13.19 -0.72
CA PRO A 124 -7.99 -11.82 -0.26
C PRO A 124 -6.71 -11.01 -0.05
N GLY A 125 -5.57 -11.70 0.14
CA GLY A 125 -4.24 -11.11 0.39
C GLY A 125 -3.39 -10.88 -0.86
N LEU A 126 -3.86 -11.33 -2.02
CA LEU A 126 -3.06 -11.42 -3.24
C LEU A 126 -3.52 -10.39 -4.28
N PHE A 127 -2.58 -9.64 -4.84
CA PHE A 127 -2.82 -8.84 -6.05
C PHE A 127 -1.70 -9.00 -7.08
N PHE A 128 -2.03 -8.66 -8.32
CA PHE A 128 -1.16 -8.71 -9.47
C PHE A 128 -0.84 -7.29 -9.91
N MET A 129 0.37 -7.07 -10.41
CA MET A 129 0.81 -5.78 -10.92
C MET A 129 1.69 -5.95 -12.15
N THR A 130 1.48 -5.13 -13.17
CA THR A 130 2.26 -5.14 -14.43
C THR A 130 3.14 -3.92 -14.56
N ARG A 131 4.29 -4.09 -15.21
CA ARG A 131 5.30 -3.03 -15.34
C ARG A 131 5.69 -2.75 -16.79
N LEU A 132 6.20 -1.53 -17.01
CA LEU A 132 6.66 -1.08 -18.33
C LEU A 132 7.89 -1.83 -18.86
N ASN A 133 8.61 -2.56 -18.01
CA ASN A 133 9.77 -3.37 -18.40
C ASN A 133 9.43 -4.84 -18.67
N GLY A 134 8.14 -5.20 -18.78
CA GLY A 134 7.74 -6.55 -19.15
C GLY A 134 7.50 -7.51 -17.99
N TYR A 135 7.62 -7.04 -16.75
CA TYR A 135 7.46 -7.87 -15.55
C TYR A 135 6.01 -7.90 -15.05
N LEU A 136 5.56 -9.11 -14.72
CA LEU A 136 4.39 -9.36 -13.89
C LEU A 136 4.87 -9.67 -12.47
N GLU A 137 4.23 -9.04 -11.49
CA GLU A 137 4.52 -9.21 -10.07
C GLU A 137 3.26 -9.68 -9.34
N LEU A 138 3.43 -10.66 -8.46
CA LEU A 138 2.43 -11.18 -7.55
C LEU A 138 2.80 -10.77 -6.13
N TRP A 139 1.91 -10.04 -5.50
CA TRP A 139 2.08 -9.48 -4.18
C TRP A 139 1.12 -10.16 -3.20
N ASP A 140 1.66 -11.01 -2.34
CA ASP A 140 0.95 -11.57 -1.19
C ASP A 140 1.36 -10.83 0.08
N PHE A 141 0.54 -9.87 0.51
CA PHE A 141 0.86 -9.05 1.67
C PHE A 141 0.70 -9.79 3.01
N VAL A 142 0.08 -10.98 3.02
CA VAL A 142 0.10 -11.83 4.22
C VAL A 142 1.51 -12.36 4.46
N PHE A 143 2.27 -12.54 3.38
CA PHE A 143 3.60 -13.12 3.41
C PHE A 143 4.73 -12.07 3.36
N LYS A 144 4.74 -11.18 2.35
CA LYS A 144 5.80 -10.19 2.14
C LYS A 144 5.22 -8.80 1.83
N HIS A 145 5.79 -7.77 2.48
CA HIS A 145 5.35 -6.38 2.33
C HIS A 145 6.30 -5.52 1.48
N GLN A 146 7.61 -5.81 1.53
CA GLN A 146 8.63 -4.98 0.87
C GLN A 146 8.94 -5.42 -0.56
N GLU A 147 8.71 -6.69 -0.89
CA GLU A 147 9.01 -7.25 -2.19
C GLU A 147 7.88 -8.16 -2.68
N PRO A 148 7.70 -8.31 -4.01
CA PRO A 148 6.73 -9.23 -4.54
C PRO A 148 7.09 -10.66 -4.15
N THR A 149 6.09 -11.46 -3.82
CA THR A 149 6.24 -12.89 -3.55
C THR A 149 6.77 -13.63 -4.77
N LEU A 150 6.33 -13.22 -5.96
CA LEU A 150 6.83 -13.75 -7.22
C LEU A 150 6.92 -12.64 -8.27
N LYS A 151 8.04 -12.60 -8.98
CA LYS A 151 8.31 -11.64 -10.05
C LYS A 151 8.96 -12.36 -11.22
N PHE A 152 8.39 -12.22 -12.42
CA PHE A 152 8.98 -12.80 -13.62
C PHE A 152 8.67 -11.98 -14.87
N LYS A 153 9.53 -12.13 -15.88
CA LYS A 153 9.46 -11.38 -17.13
C LYS A 153 8.57 -12.13 -18.12
N VAL A 154 7.42 -11.54 -18.45
CA VAL A 154 6.45 -12.11 -19.40
C VAL A 154 6.76 -11.71 -20.84
N SER A 155 7.27 -10.50 -21.03
CA SER A 155 7.65 -9.96 -22.35
C SER A 155 8.92 -9.12 -22.26
N ASN A 156 9.60 -8.94 -23.40
CA ASN A 156 10.65 -7.92 -23.52
C ASN A 156 10.08 -6.51 -23.72
N ASP A 157 8.80 -6.41 -24.09
CA ASP A 157 8.05 -5.17 -24.24
C ASP A 157 7.25 -4.82 -22.98
N SER A 158 6.80 -3.56 -22.91
CA SER A 158 5.94 -3.07 -21.83
C SER A 158 4.63 -3.86 -21.73
N LEU A 159 4.25 -4.22 -20.50
CA LEU A 159 2.93 -4.74 -20.20
C LEU A 159 2.00 -3.58 -19.90
N HIS A 160 0.72 -3.71 -20.24
CA HIS A 160 -0.27 -2.64 -20.09
C HIS A 160 -1.58 -3.07 -19.45
N CYS A 161 -1.84 -4.37 -19.37
CA CYS A 161 -3.05 -4.86 -18.70
C CYS A 161 -2.84 -6.23 -18.09
N VAL A 162 -3.55 -6.49 -16.99
CA VAL A 162 -3.66 -7.79 -16.34
C VAL A 162 -5.11 -8.11 -16.00
N ARG A 163 -5.57 -9.31 -16.33
CA ARG A 163 -6.91 -9.79 -15.96
C ARG A 163 -6.80 -11.20 -15.40
N VAL A 164 -7.45 -11.41 -14.27
CA VAL A 164 -7.52 -12.71 -13.59
C VAL A 164 -8.89 -13.30 -13.90
N ASN A 165 -8.95 -14.58 -14.25
CA ASN A 165 -10.23 -15.25 -14.43
C ASN A 165 -10.95 -15.40 -13.07
N GLU A 166 -12.27 -15.58 -13.10
CA GLU A 166 -13.08 -15.68 -11.87
C GLU A 166 -12.63 -16.82 -10.94
N GLY A 167 -12.15 -17.93 -11.51
CA GLY A 167 -11.60 -19.05 -10.75
C GLY A 167 -10.20 -18.83 -10.20
N GLY A 168 -9.54 -17.72 -10.53
CA GLY A 168 -8.22 -17.34 -10.02
C GLY A 168 -7.01 -18.07 -10.60
N PHE A 169 -7.21 -19.14 -11.38
CA PHE A 169 -6.13 -20.01 -11.88
C PHE A 169 -5.50 -19.56 -13.21
N LEU A 170 -6.11 -18.61 -13.93
CA LEU A 170 -5.57 -18.05 -15.17
C LEU A 170 -5.39 -16.54 -15.05
N VAL A 171 -4.24 -16.06 -15.51
CA VAL A 171 -3.92 -14.64 -15.62
C VAL A 171 -3.59 -14.31 -17.07
N ALA A 172 -4.34 -13.40 -17.66
CA ALA A 172 -4.06 -12.85 -18.99
C ALA A 172 -3.34 -11.52 -18.86
N VAL A 173 -2.25 -11.36 -19.61
CA VAL A 173 -1.42 -10.15 -19.63
C VAL A 173 -1.28 -9.66 -21.06
N GLY A 174 -1.56 -8.38 -21.30
CA GLY A 174 -1.37 -7.74 -22.60
C GLY A 174 -0.10 -6.91 -22.66
N SER A 175 0.65 -7.04 -23.76
CA SER A 175 1.87 -6.30 -24.03
C SER A 175 1.69 -5.24 -25.13
N LYS A 176 2.58 -4.25 -25.18
CA LYS A 176 2.60 -3.15 -26.16
C LYS A 176 2.46 -3.58 -27.64
N PRO A 177 3.11 -4.65 -28.13
CA PRO A 177 2.93 -5.10 -29.52
C PRO A 177 1.56 -5.74 -29.80
N GLY A 178 0.64 -5.77 -28.83
CA GLY A 178 -0.70 -6.37 -28.98
C GLY A 178 -0.74 -7.87 -28.70
N VAL A 179 0.35 -8.46 -28.18
CA VAL A 179 0.40 -9.87 -27.79
C VAL A 179 -0.24 -10.03 -26.41
N THR A 180 -1.16 -10.97 -26.30
CA THR A 180 -1.76 -11.40 -25.02
C THR A 180 -1.21 -12.76 -24.64
N THR A 181 -0.61 -12.84 -23.46
CA THR A 181 -0.08 -14.07 -22.87
C THR A 181 -1.02 -14.53 -21.77
N ILE A 182 -1.41 -15.80 -21.77
CA ILE A 182 -2.20 -16.42 -20.70
C ILE A 182 -1.25 -17.30 -19.89
N LEU A 183 -1.28 -17.13 -18.58
CA LEU A 183 -0.46 -17.83 -17.61
C LEU A 183 -1.37 -18.63 -16.68
N GLU A 184 -0.98 -19.85 -16.37
CA GLU A 184 -1.63 -20.67 -15.36
C GLU A 184 -0.89 -20.53 -14.03
N LEU A 185 -1.65 -20.33 -12.95
CA LEU A 185 -1.11 -20.19 -11.60
C LEU A 185 -1.13 -21.54 -10.88
N SER A 186 -0.07 -21.81 -10.12
CA SER A 186 -0.01 -22.97 -9.24
C SER A 186 -0.98 -22.84 -8.07
N ALA A 187 -1.26 -23.97 -7.42
CA ALA A 187 -2.17 -24.05 -6.27
C ALA A 187 -1.85 -23.05 -5.15
N GLY A 188 -0.57 -22.71 -4.93
CA GLY A 188 -0.15 -21.74 -3.91
C GLY A 188 -0.68 -20.32 -4.12
N PHE A 189 -1.01 -19.94 -5.36
CA PHE A 189 -1.58 -18.63 -5.68
C PHE A 189 -3.10 -18.67 -5.92
N THR A 190 -3.72 -19.85 -5.91
CA THR A 190 -5.17 -20.02 -6.15
C THR A 190 -5.92 -20.50 -4.91
N ALA A 191 -5.33 -21.37 -4.10
CA ALA A 191 -5.93 -21.93 -2.91
C ALA A 191 -5.68 -21.01 -1.71
N PRO A 192 -6.73 -20.43 -1.10
CA PRO A 192 -6.54 -19.63 0.11
C PRO A 192 -6.15 -20.52 1.29
N SER A 193 -5.24 -20.03 2.13
CA SER A 193 -4.86 -20.75 3.35
C SER A 193 -6.01 -20.78 4.36
N LYS A 194 -5.97 -21.73 5.30
CA LYS A 194 -6.96 -21.78 6.40
C LYS A 194 -6.93 -20.45 7.16
N ASN A 195 -8.09 -19.83 7.30
CA ASN A 195 -8.26 -18.51 7.94
C ASN A 195 -7.62 -17.31 7.22
N GLU A 196 -7.14 -17.43 5.97
CA GLU A 196 -6.51 -16.31 5.25
C GLU A 196 -7.38 -15.04 5.26
N LYS A 197 -8.68 -15.20 5.00
CA LYS A 197 -9.63 -14.09 5.05
C LYS A 197 -9.67 -13.40 6.42
N ALA A 198 -9.67 -14.16 7.52
CA ALA A 198 -9.66 -13.58 8.86
C ALA A 198 -8.35 -12.85 9.14
N THR A 199 -7.21 -13.44 8.75
CA THR A 199 -5.87 -12.84 8.90
C THR A 199 -5.75 -11.54 8.12
N VAL A 200 -6.13 -11.53 6.84
CA VAL A 200 -6.14 -10.35 5.98
C VAL A 200 -7.07 -9.27 6.54
N GLY A 201 -8.28 -9.64 6.96
CA GLY A 201 -9.22 -8.70 7.56
C GLY A 201 -8.67 -8.04 8.82
N ALA A 202 -8.06 -8.83 9.71
CA ALA A 202 -7.43 -8.32 10.93
C ALA A 202 -6.23 -7.41 10.61
N MET A 203 -5.44 -7.73 9.59
CA MET A 203 -4.34 -6.89 9.13
C MET A 203 -4.84 -5.55 8.60
N LEU A 204 -5.80 -5.55 7.67
CA LEU A 204 -6.35 -4.34 7.08
C LEU A 204 -6.97 -3.41 8.13
N GLU A 205 -7.71 -3.96 9.09
CA GLU A 205 -8.29 -3.19 10.19
C GLU A 205 -7.22 -2.64 11.14
N ARG A 206 -6.14 -3.39 11.39
CA ARG A 206 -5.01 -2.89 12.18
C ARG A 206 -4.31 -1.72 11.50
N GLU A 207 -4.00 -1.83 10.21
CA GLU A 207 -3.34 -0.73 9.47
C GLU A 207 -4.27 0.48 9.31
N TRP A 208 -5.56 0.26 9.11
CA TRP A 208 -6.56 1.31 9.16
C TRP A 208 -6.59 2.03 10.52
N HIS A 209 -6.60 1.28 11.62
CA HIS A 209 -6.63 1.87 12.95
C HIS A 209 -5.34 2.66 13.25
N ARG A 210 -4.19 2.12 12.81
CA ARG A 210 -2.89 2.80 12.88
C ARG A 210 -2.96 4.16 12.16
N GLU A 211 -3.43 4.17 10.92
CA GLU A 211 -3.50 5.40 10.13
C GLU A 211 -4.50 6.40 10.72
N LYS A 212 -5.63 5.93 11.26
CA LYS A 212 -6.59 6.78 11.95
C LYS A 212 -6.02 7.49 13.18
N ILE A 213 -5.18 6.80 13.96
CA ILE A 213 -4.47 7.41 15.10
C ILE A 213 -3.50 8.49 14.61
N LEU A 214 -2.75 8.20 13.54
CA LEU A 214 -1.80 9.17 12.95
C LEU A 214 -2.51 10.40 12.42
N GLU A 215 -3.62 10.22 11.69
CA GLU A 215 -4.45 11.30 11.17
C GLU A 215 -4.97 12.20 12.30
N THR A 216 -5.44 11.59 13.40
CA THR A 216 -5.92 12.33 14.59
C THR A 216 -4.79 13.15 15.22
N ARG A 217 -3.61 12.54 15.41
CA ARG A 217 -2.44 13.21 15.98
C ARG A 217 -1.94 14.34 15.08
N ALA A 218 -1.93 14.14 13.77
CA ALA A 218 -1.55 15.18 12.80
C ALA A 218 -2.50 16.39 12.87
N LYS A 219 -3.81 16.15 13.00
CA LYS A 219 -4.81 17.22 13.19
C LYS A 219 -4.57 17.99 14.50
N GLU A 220 -4.30 17.30 15.60
CA GLU A 220 -4.00 17.94 16.89
C GLU A 220 -2.74 18.82 16.82
N LEU A 221 -1.66 18.31 16.23
CA LEU A 221 -0.41 19.05 16.03
C LEU A 221 -0.64 20.28 15.16
N ARG A 222 -1.42 20.16 14.07
CA ARG A 222 -1.76 21.29 13.19
C ARG A 222 -2.54 22.39 13.92
N VAL A 223 -3.47 22.02 14.80
CA VAL A 223 -4.21 22.99 15.62
C VAL A 223 -3.29 23.67 16.63
N LYS A 224 -2.41 22.91 17.29
CA LYS A 224 -1.44 23.46 18.24
C LYS A 224 -0.46 24.43 17.57
N ALA A 225 0.07 24.07 16.41
CA ALA A 225 0.97 24.91 15.61
C ALA A 225 0.27 26.22 15.19
N LYS A 226 -0.97 26.16 14.69
CA LYS A 226 -1.77 27.35 14.37
C LYS A 226 -2.00 28.27 15.57
N LYS A 227 -2.29 27.69 16.74
CA LYS A 227 -2.46 28.47 17.99
C LYS A 227 -1.16 29.13 18.42
N LYS A 228 -0.03 28.43 18.31
CA LYS A 228 1.30 28.98 18.63
C LYS A 228 1.67 30.13 17.67
N ALA A 229 1.47 29.94 16.37
CA ALA A 229 1.73 30.97 15.37
C ALA A 229 0.88 32.24 15.61
N LEU A 230 -0.40 32.07 15.97
CA LEU A 230 -1.28 33.21 16.30
C LEU A 230 -0.88 33.93 17.60
N ALA A 231 -0.29 33.20 18.56
CA ALA A 231 0.23 33.79 19.79
C ALA A 231 1.56 34.54 19.57
N GLU A 232 2.38 34.08 18.62
CA GLU A 232 3.67 34.70 18.26
C GLU A 232 3.51 35.89 17.32
N SER A 233 2.44 35.97 16.53
CA SER A 233 2.18 37.11 15.62
C SER A 233 1.74 38.40 16.32
N GLY A 234 1.56 38.40 17.65
CA GLY A 234 1.07 39.55 18.42
C GLY A 234 -0.34 40.02 18.01
N PRO A 235 -1.00 40.91 18.79
CA PRO A 235 -2.19 41.59 18.31
C PRO A 235 -1.79 42.57 17.20
N MET A 236 -2.29 42.34 15.99
CA MET A 236 -2.27 43.35 14.93
C MET A 236 -3.14 44.52 15.41
N GLU A 237 -2.52 45.67 15.71
CA GLU A 237 -3.28 46.92 15.85
C GLU A 237 -3.98 47.17 14.51
N LEU A 238 -5.31 47.11 14.52
CA LEU A 238 -6.14 47.55 13.42
C LEU A 238 -5.95 49.06 13.31
N GLU A 239 -5.08 49.52 12.41
CA GLU A 239 -5.16 50.89 11.91
C GLU A 239 -6.48 51.01 11.14
N ASP A 240 -7.45 51.61 11.82
CA ASP A 240 -8.80 51.90 11.36
C ASP A 240 -8.73 53.00 10.30
N ASP A 241 -8.38 52.62 9.07
CA ASP A 241 -8.29 53.55 7.94
C ASP A 241 -9.69 53.84 7.37
N GLN A 242 -10.55 54.46 8.18
CA GLN A 242 -11.82 55.02 7.74
C GLN A 242 -11.58 56.37 7.06
N LYS A 243 -11.33 56.33 5.75
CA LYS A 243 -11.57 57.50 4.88
C LYS A 243 -13.07 57.73 4.73
N THR A 244 -13.61 58.67 5.51
CA THR A 244 -14.85 59.37 5.19
C THR A 244 -14.54 60.77 4.66
N PHE A 245 -15.28 61.12 3.61
CA PHE A 245 -15.18 62.36 2.84
C PHE A 245 -15.99 63.48 3.54
N GLU A 246 -15.48 64.72 3.42
CA GLU A 246 -16.16 66.03 3.48
C GLU A 246 -16.32 66.84 4.78
N ALA A 247 -15.64 68.00 4.73
CA ALA A 247 -16.15 69.37 4.91
C ALA A 247 -15.93 70.13 6.24
N SER A 248 -14.99 71.09 6.12
CA SER A 248 -15.08 72.50 6.57
C SER A 248 -14.89 72.88 8.05
N GLY A 249 -13.98 73.83 8.31
CA GLY A 249 -13.97 74.65 9.54
C GLY A 249 -12.59 75.13 10.03
N ASN A 250 -12.28 76.41 9.80
CA ASN A 250 -11.09 77.17 10.24
C ASN A 250 -10.83 77.20 11.78
N VAL A 251 -9.57 77.35 12.21
CA VAL A 251 -8.94 78.53 12.88
C VAL A 251 -7.67 78.16 13.72
N GLU A 252 -6.57 78.83 13.35
CA GLU A 252 -5.30 79.26 13.99
C GLU A 252 -4.81 78.95 15.45
N LYS A 253 -3.44 78.96 15.52
CA LYS A 253 -2.47 79.38 16.60
C LYS A 253 -2.13 78.37 17.70
N SER A 254 -0.90 78.21 18.21
CA SER A 254 0.43 78.85 18.10
C SER A 254 1.46 77.99 18.88
N GLY A 255 2.76 77.99 18.52
CA GLY A 255 3.86 77.30 19.27
C GLY A 255 4.27 77.99 20.60
N PRO A 256 5.50 77.81 21.16
CA PRO A 256 6.68 77.06 20.64
C PRO A 256 7.56 76.28 21.69
N GLU A 257 8.52 75.51 21.14
CA GLU A 257 9.95 75.30 21.52
C GLU A 257 10.47 74.73 22.87
N GLY A 258 11.48 73.84 22.71
CA GLY A 258 12.66 73.63 23.58
C GLY A 258 12.82 72.18 24.08
N LYS A 259 13.96 71.46 24.01
CA LYS A 259 15.38 71.75 23.74
C LYS A 259 16.13 70.46 23.35
N GLU A 260 17.20 70.63 22.57
CA GLU A 260 18.25 69.64 22.28
C GLU A 260 18.98 69.12 23.53
N LYS A 261 19.56 67.90 23.43
CA LYS A 261 20.97 67.66 23.74
C LYS A 261 21.51 66.34 23.17
N THR A 262 22.71 66.49 22.63
CA THR A 262 23.70 65.60 22.00
C THR A 262 24.28 64.50 22.90
N GLY A 263 24.75 63.40 22.28
CA GLY A 263 25.73 62.47 22.87
C GLY A 263 26.01 61.25 21.99
N GLU A 264 27.20 61.21 21.41
CA GLU A 264 27.76 60.18 20.51
C GLU A 264 28.14 58.86 21.21
N GLU A 265 27.94 57.77 20.46
CA GLU A 265 28.77 56.57 20.20
C GLU A 265 29.59 55.86 21.30
N GLY A 266 29.48 54.52 21.33
CA GLY A 266 30.51 53.60 21.85
C GLY A 266 29.99 52.27 22.41
N GLU A 267 30.10 51.20 21.60
CA GLU A 267 29.78 49.75 21.78
C GLU A 267 30.23 49.10 23.12
N TYR A 268 29.68 47.98 23.62
CA TYR A 268 29.67 46.61 23.06
C TYR A 268 28.58 45.70 23.68
N ASN A 269 27.83 44.97 22.84
CA ASN A 269 27.70 43.49 22.87
C ASN A 269 26.80 42.99 21.71
N ILE A 270 27.27 41.97 20.99
CA ILE A 270 26.71 41.32 19.77
C ILE A 270 26.21 39.91 20.16
N PRO A 271 25.43 39.13 19.36
CA PRO A 271 24.18 39.36 18.61
C PRO A 271 23.05 38.40 19.06
N GLU A 272 21.78 38.75 18.85
CA GLU A 272 20.73 37.74 18.66
C GLU A 272 20.13 37.99 17.27
N GLU A 273 20.69 37.31 16.27
CA GLU A 273 20.19 37.32 14.91
C GLU A 273 18.85 36.55 14.91
N GLN A 274 17.77 37.25 15.23
CA GLN A 274 16.42 36.71 15.19
C GLN A 274 16.09 36.41 13.73
N LEU A 275 16.06 35.12 13.38
CA LEU A 275 15.63 34.66 12.05
C LEU A 275 14.28 35.29 11.71
N SER A 276 14.11 35.69 10.45
CA SER A 276 12.85 36.26 10.00
C SER A 276 11.70 35.25 10.21
N PRO A 277 10.46 35.70 10.49
CA PRO A 277 9.32 34.82 10.72
C PRO A 277 9.12 33.73 9.66
N ASN A 278 9.49 34.01 8.40
CA ASN A 278 9.41 33.05 7.29
C ASN A 278 10.49 31.94 7.35
N GLU A 279 11.67 32.25 7.87
CA GLU A 279 12.74 31.27 8.05
C GLU A 279 12.47 30.38 9.25
N LEU A 280 11.84 30.92 10.30
CA LEU A 280 11.36 30.15 11.44
C LEU A 280 10.28 29.14 11.01
N LEU A 281 9.33 29.57 10.18
CA LEU A 281 8.31 28.69 9.61
C LEU A 281 8.91 27.58 8.76
N LYS A 282 9.86 27.88 7.87
CA LYS A 282 10.56 26.87 7.06
C LYS A 282 11.36 25.90 7.91
N LYS A 283 11.99 26.37 8.99
CA LYS A 283 12.75 25.53 9.92
C LYS A 283 11.83 24.60 10.72
N ILE A 284 10.70 25.12 11.19
CA ILE A 284 9.67 24.34 11.90
C ILE A 284 9.03 23.31 10.96
N GLU A 285 8.73 23.67 9.70
CA GLU A 285 8.24 22.73 8.70
C GLU A 285 9.28 21.64 8.40
N LYS A 286 10.56 22.00 8.26
CA LYS A 286 11.64 21.05 8.03
C LYS A 286 11.80 20.09 9.21
N GLU A 287 11.89 20.59 10.44
CA GLU A 287 11.98 19.77 11.66
C GLU A 287 10.72 18.88 11.84
N PHE A 288 9.55 19.36 11.41
CA PHE A 288 8.30 18.58 11.40
C PHE A 288 8.35 17.42 10.41
N PHE A 289 8.79 17.65 9.17
CA PHE A 289 8.94 16.57 8.17
C PHE A 289 10.03 15.58 8.58
N GLU A 290 11.12 16.07 9.16
CA GLU A 290 12.23 15.25 9.66
C GLU A 290 11.79 14.34 10.81
N GLN A 291 10.99 14.83 11.76
CA GLN A 291 10.40 13.99 12.82
C GLN A 291 9.41 12.95 12.29
N ILE A 292 8.64 13.27 11.24
CA ILE A 292 7.73 12.32 10.61
C ILE A 292 8.50 11.25 9.86
N GLU A 293 9.55 11.63 9.11
CA GLU A 293 10.43 10.69 8.43
C GLU A 293 11.18 9.79 9.42
N GLU A 294 11.73 10.33 10.51
CA GLU A 294 12.38 9.54 11.57
C GLU A 294 11.40 8.56 12.24
N GLU A 295 10.18 8.99 12.53
CA GLU A 295 9.15 8.15 13.15
C GLU A 295 8.64 7.06 12.17
N LYS A 296 8.57 7.37 10.86
CA LYS A 296 8.28 6.39 9.81
C LYS A 296 9.43 5.39 9.66
N HIS A 297 10.67 5.86 9.59
CA HIS A 297 11.87 5.03 9.46
C HIS A 297 12.04 4.10 10.66
N ARG A 298 11.91 4.61 11.89
CA ARG A 298 12.00 3.78 13.11
C ARG A 298 10.96 2.66 13.12
N ARG A 299 9.76 2.92 12.58
CA ARG A 299 8.68 1.92 12.51
C ARG A 299 8.81 0.99 11.32
N GLU A 300 9.42 1.42 10.22
CA GLU A 300 9.84 0.55 9.12
C GLU A 300 10.90 -0.44 9.61
N GLU A 301 11.89 0.01 10.38
CA GLU A 301 12.87 -0.87 11.06
C GLU A 301 12.20 -1.86 12.02
N GLU A 302 11.22 -1.43 12.81
CA GLU A 302 10.45 -2.32 13.69
C GLU A 302 9.63 -3.36 12.90
N ASN A 303 9.04 -2.97 11.76
CA ASN A 303 8.30 -3.86 10.87
C ASN A 303 9.21 -4.84 10.14
N ASP A 304 10.38 -4.40 9.68
CA ASP A 304 11.39 -5.24 9.04
C ASP A 304 11.96 -6.25 10.04
N ALA A 305 12.24 -5.83 11.27
CA ALA A 305 12.65 -6.74 12.34
C ALA A 305 11.54 -7.76 12.68
N ARG A 306 10.26 -7.36 12.62
CA ARG A 306 9.13 -8.28 12.80
C ARG A 306 8.99 -9.25 11.62
N ASN A 307 9.18 -8.78 10.39
CA ASN A 307 9.12 -9.62 9.19
C ASN A 307 10.27 -10.63 9.19
N GLN A 308 11.50 -10.23 9.54
CA GLN A 308 12.63 -11.15 9.73
C GLN A 308 12.33 -12.23 10.79
N ARG A 309 11.66 -11.86 11.90
CA ARG A 309 11.22 -12.84 12.90
C ARG A 309 10.19 -13.81 12.34
N LEU A 310 9.22 -13.33 11.57
CA LEU A 310 8.21 -14.19 10.92
C LEU A 310 8.84 -15.12 9.87
N GLU A 311 9.83 -14.64 9.11
CA GLU A 311 10.61 -15.44 8.18
C GLU A 311 11.44 -16.51 8.90
N SER A 312 12.06 -16.19 10.04
CA SER A 312 12.78 -17.18 10.86
C SER A 312 11.87 -18.24 11.48
N LEU A 313 10.62 -17.89 11.79
CA LEU A 313 9.62 -18.83 12.33
C LEU A 313 9.05 -19.74 11.24
N ASN A 314 8.95 -19.26 10.00
CA ASN A 314 8.53 -20.07 8.85
C ASN A 314 9.68 -20.87 8.21
N GLY A 315 10.94 -20.46 8.40
CA GLY A 315 12.13 -21.17 7.91
C GLY A 315 12.53 -22.39 8.75
N GLY A 316 12.05 -22.50 9.99
CA GLY A 316 12.31 -23.66 10.86
C GLY A 316 11.51 -24.92 10.53
N GLY A 317 10.63 -24.87 9.53
CA GLY A 317 9.90 -26.05 9.04
C GLY A 317 10.75 -26.95 8.14
N ASN A 318 11.75 -26.39 7.43
CA ASN A 318 12.55 -27.15 6.48
C ASN A 318 13.63 -28.00 7.14
N GLU A 319 14.20 -27.59 8.28
CA GLU A 319 15.23 -28.39 8.96
C GLU A 319 14.65 -29.62 9.67
N LEU A 320 13.37 -29.57 10.08
CA LEU A 320 12.66 -30.72 10.64
C LEU A 320 12.12 -31.66 9.55
N GLU A 321 11.69 -31.13 8.40
CA GLU A 321 11.28 -31.96 7.24
C GLU A 321 12.50 -32.62 6.55
N GLU A 322 13.68 -31.96 6.51
CA GLU A 322 14.91 -32.59 6.01
C GLU A 322 15.48 -33.63 6.99
N GLU A 323 15.38 -33.42 8.32
CA GLU A 323 15.75 -34.46 9.31
C GLU A 323 14.74 -35.62 9.38
N GLU A 324 13.45 -35.41 9.10
CA GLU A 324 12.46 -36.48 8.99
C GLU A 324 12.59 -37.25 7.66
N GLU A 325 12.87 -36.58 6.54
CA GLU A 325 13.16 -37.26 5.26
C GLU A 325 14.51 -38.02 5.27
N GLU A 326 15.53 -37.55 5.98
CA GLU A 326 16.79 -38.29 6.14
C GLU A 326 16.61 -39.51 7.06
N LYS A 327 15.76 -39.42 8.10
CA LYS A 327 15.43 -40.57 8.96
C LYS A 327 14.53 -41.60 8.27
N GLU A 328 13.57 -41.18 7.46
CA GLU A 328 12.75 -42.10 6.66
C GLU A 328 13.59 -42.82 5.58
N LYS A 329 14.57 -42.13 4.97
CA LYS A 329 15.50 -42.77 4.01
C LYS A 329 16.52 -43.70 4.67
N GLU A 330 16.90 -43.45 5.94
CA GLU A 330 17.71 -44.39 6.71
C GLU A 330 16.90 -45.62 7.17
N GLU A 331 15.64 -45.46 7.58
CA GLU A 331 14.75 -46.60 7.93
C GLU A 331 14.34 -47.44 6.70
N GLU A 332 14.12 -46.83 5.53
CA GLU A 332 13.88 -47.57 4.27
C GLU A 332 15.16 -48.29 3.77
N GLY A 333 16.33 -47.70 3.98
CA GLY A 333 17.63 -48.32 3.64
C GLY A 333 18.07 -49.45 4.57
N GLU A 334 17.61 -49.46 5.83
CA GLU A 334 17.82 -50.56 6.77
C GLU A 334 16.80 -51.71 6.55
N THR A 335 15.55 -51.40 6.17
CA THR A 335 14.55 -52.43 5.84
C THR A 335 14.84 -53.16 4.53
N GLU A 336 15.38 -52.50 3.49
CA GLU A 336 15.84 -53.20 2.28
C GLU A 336 17.08 -54.10 2.52
N LYS A 337 17.96 -53.74 3.48
CA LYS A 337 19.11 -54.59 3.85
C LYS A 337 18.73 -55.80 4.70
N ASP A 338 17.69 -55.67 5.52
CA ASP A 338 17.17 -56.78 6.32
C ASP A 338 16.32 -57.75 5.47
N GLU A 339 15.65 -57.30 4.40
CA GLU A 339 14.97 -58.20 3.45
C GLU A 339 15.95 -59.01 2.59
N ASP A 340 17.10 -58.43 2.18
CA ASP A 340 18.13 -59.14 1.42
C ASP A 340 18.93 -60.13 2.29
N HIS A 341 19.05 -59.88 3.61
CA HIS A 341 19.66 -60.85 4.53
C HIS A 341 18.72 -61.97 4.97
N ASN A 342 17.39 -61.79 4.87
CA ASN A 342 16.42 -62.81 5.24
C ASN A 342 15.99 -63.72 4.06
N GLN A 343 16.32 -63.37 2.81
CA GLN A 343 16.20 -64.30 1.66
C GLN A 343 17.39 -65.24 1.50
N VAL A 344 18.56 -64.94 2.09
CA VAL A 344 19.73 -65.83 2.04
C VAL A 344 19.69 -66.88 3.17
N SER A 345 19.06 -66.59 4.30
CA SER A 345 19.01 -67.50 5.46
C SER A 345 17.88 -68.54 5.43
N VAL A 346 16.87 -68.38 4.56
CA VAL A 346 15.76 -69.35 4.44
C VAL A 346 16.08 -70.47 3.43
N ASN A 347 16.99 -70.25 2.47
CA ASN A 347 17.36 -71.26 1.48
C ASN A 347 18.44 -72.26 1.92
N GLU A 348 19.08 -72.09 3.09
CA GLU A 348 20.05 -73.06 3.63
C GLU A 348 19.48 -73.98 4.73
N SER A 349 18.16 -73.90 5.02
CA SER A 349 17.52 -74.78 6.02
C SER A 349 16.52 -75.79 5.47
N GLU A 350 16.23 -75.78 4.15
CA GLU A 350 15.35 -76.77 3.50
C GLU A 350 16.10 -77.85 2.69
N GLU A 351 17.44 -77.81 2.55
CA GLU A 351 18.19 -78.86 1.86
C GLU A 351 18.80 -79.95 2.77
N GLU A 352 18.74 -79.84 4.10
CA GLU A 352 19.29 -80.87 5.01
C GLU A 352 18.25 -81.83 5.65
N THR A 353 16.98 -81.80 5.23
CA THR A 353 15.97 -82.77 5.71
C THR A 353 15.40 -83.71 4.64
N ILE A 354 15.95 -83.71 3.43
CA ILE A 354 15.57 -84.64 2.35
C ILE A 354 16.77 -85.51 1.95
N GLU A 355 17.39 -86.19 2.91
CA GLU A 355 18.27 -87.32 2.59
C GLU A 355 18.24 -88.45 3.64
N ASN A 356 17.22 -88.48 4.51
CA ASN A 356 17.01 -89.56 5.47
C ASN A 356 15.52 -89.92 5.62
N SER A 357 14.86 -90.28 4.52
CA SER A 357 13.60 -91.05 4.55
C SER A 357 13.23 -91.67 3.19
N GLU A 358 14.19 -92.31 2.51
CA GLU A 358 13.87 -93.32 1.49
C GLU A 358 14.40 -94.68 1.94
N GLU A 359 13.79 -95.23 3.00
CA GLU A 359 13.79 -96.67 3.28
C GLU A 359 12.79 -96.93 4.41
N ALA A 360 11.52 -97.10 4.07
CA ALA A 360 10.64 -98.12 4.66
C ALA A 360 9.18 -97.96 4.18
N GLU A 361 8.57 -99.10 3.93
CA GLU A 361 7.11 -99.37 3.90
C GLU A 361 6.35 -99.11 2.60
N ASP A 362 6.56 -100.02 1.65
CA ASP A 362 5.46 -100.55 0.82
C ASP A 362 5.32 -102.05 1.15
N ASP A 363 4.57 -102.37 2.20
CA ASP A 363 3.93 -103.69 2.37
C ASP A 363 2.72 -103.62 3.31
N GLN A 364 1.65 -104.27 2.88
CA GLN A 364 0.44 -104.71 3.62
C GLN A 364 -0.86 -103.88 3.58
N SER A 365 -1.72 -104.41 2.69
CA SER A 365 -3.19 -104.64 2.74
C SER A 365 -4.16 -103.49 2.45
#